data_AF-A0A6I4P4L1-F1
#
_entry.id   AF-A0A6I4P4L1-F1
#
_cell.length_a   1.000
_cell.length_b   1.000
_cell.length_c   1.000
_cell.angle_alpha   90.00
_cell.angle_beta   90.00
_cell.angle_gamma   90.00
#
_symmetry.space_group_name_H-M   'P 1'
#
loop_
_entity.id
_entity.type
_entity.pdbx_description
1 polymer ?
#
loop_
_entity_poly.entity_id
_entity_poly.type
_entity_poly.pdbx_seq_one_letter_code
_entity_poly.pdbx_strand_id
1 'polypeptide(L)'
;MPRITARDLALIAAFAALIAALTMPGALELPGGVPITLQTLGVMLAGAILGARNGALAVTVYVVLGLIGLPILAGATGGLGVLVGPTGGFLVGFIPGALVIGWLTQRLLPKYRLLPALAATAAGGILVVYLVGVPWFLAVTGMPLGGALGLAVLPFLPGDVIKVVVTVLVAAAVHRARPGFLAAKPWPWAARRAAAVAAVPVAAATLDAAPAAADEAGSH
;
A
#
# COMPACT_ATOMS: atom_id res chain seq x y z
N MET A 1 -5.41 17.08 10.76
CA MET A 1 -5.00 16.15 9.68
C MET A 1 -3.49 16.27 9.51
N PRO A 2 -2.68 15.19 9.47
CA PRO A 2 -1.37 15.31 8.84
C PRO A 2 -1.64 15.73 7.40
N ARG A 3 -1.45 17.02 7.12
CA ARG A 3 -1.82 17.64 5.86
C ARG A 3 -0.98 16.97 4.76
N ILE A 4 -1.65 16.49 3.71
CA ILE A 4 -0.94 16.10 2.49
C ILE A 4 -0.32 17.39 1.98
N THR A 5 1.01 17.42 1.93
CA THR A 5 1.76 18.57 1.44
C THR A 5 1.77 18.55 -0.09
N ALA A 6 2.05 19.69 -0.72
CA ALA A 6 2.22 19.75 -2.17
C ALA A 6 3.29 18.73 -2.66
N ARG A 7 4.34 18.52 -1.87
CA ARG A 7 5.37 17.50 -2.12
C ARG A 7 4.79 16.07 -2.09
N ASP A 8 3.93 15.75 -1.14
CA ASP A 8 3.30 14.42 -1.08
C ASP A 8 2.43 14.18 -2.32
N LEU A 9 1.63 15.17 -2.74
CA LEU A 9 0.82 15.12 -3.95
C LEU A 9 1.67 14.90 -5.20
N ALA A 10 2.75 15.66 -5.35
CA ALA A 10 3.67 15.52 -6.48
C ALA A 10 4.30 14.12 -6.53
N LEU A 11 4.70 13.56 -5.39
CA LEU A 11 5.25 12.21 -5.32
C LEU A 11 4.20 11.13 -5.62
N ILE A 12 2.97 11.29 -5.13
CA ILE A 12 1.85 10.38 -5.43
C ILE A 12 1.60 10.37 -6.94
N ALA A 13 1.50 11.55 -7.56
CA ALA A 13 1.29 11.67 -9.00
C ALA A 13 2.47 11.11 -9.81
N ALA A 14 3.71 11.41 -9.41
CA ALA A 14 4.91 10.93 -10.07
C ALA A 14 5.02 9.39 -10.02
N PHE A 15 4.68 8.77 -8.89
CA PHE A 15 4.67 7.31 -8.80
C PHE A 15 3.51 6.67 -9.56
N ALA A 16 2.33 7.30 -9.58
CA ALA A 16 1.23 6.84 -10.45
C ALA A 16 1.64 6.87 -11.92
N ALA A 17 2.29 7.95 -12.36
CA ALA A 17 2.86 8.07 -13.71
C ALA A 17 3.98 7.07 -13.97
N LEU A 18 4.85 6.79 -12.99
CA LEU A 18 5.88 5.76 -13.09
C LEU A 18 5.28 4.37 -13.28
N ILE A 19 4.22 4.02 -12.52
CA ILE A 19 3.54 2.74 -12.68
C ILE A 19 2.96 2.63 -14.10
N ALA A 20 2.31 3.69 -14.60
CA ALA A 20 1.81 3.74 -15.97
C ALA A 20 2.93 3.64 -17.02
N ALA A 21 4.06 4.32 -16.83
CA ALA A 21 5.20 4.23 -17.75
C ALA A 21 5.79 2.81 -17.79
N LEU A 22 5.83 2.12 -16.65
CA LEU A 22 6.31 0.74 -16.56
C LEU A 22 5.38 -0.29 -17.23
N THR A 23 4.17 0.10 -17.65
CA THR A 23 3.30 -0.78 -18.46
C THR A 23 3.58 -0.67 -19.95
N MET A 24 4.23 0.41 -20.40
CA MET A 24 4.47 0.71 -21.83
C MET A 24 5.44 -0.22 -22.58
N PRO A 25 6.49 -0.82 -21.97
CA PRO A 25 7.42 -1.70 -22.69
C PRO A 25 6.79 -2.95 -23.33
N GLY A 26 5.49 -3.17 -23.11
CA GLY A 26 4.73 -4.28 -23.65
C GLY A 26 4.41 -5.32 -22.58
N ALA A 27 3.29 -5.99 -22.77
CA ALA A 27 2.90 -7.17 -22.01
C ALA A 27 3.38 -8.43 -22.75
N LEU A 28 4.00 -9.36 -22.03
CA LEU A 28 4.13 -10.73 -22.55
C LEU A 28 2.84 -11.48 -22.20
N GLU A 29 2.01 -11.68 -23.21
CA GLU A 29 0.76 -12.43 -23.07
C GLU A 29 1.08 -13.91 -22.86
N LEU A 30 0.62 -14.46 -21.74
CA LEU A 30 0.77 -15.89 -21.42
C LEU A 30 -0.53 -16.65 -21.71
N PRO A 31 -0.43 -17.98 -21.95
CA PRO A 31 -1.59 -18.86 -21.88
C PRO A 31 -2.29 -18.69 -20.53
N GLY A 32 -3.54 -18.23 -20.52
CA GLY A 32 -4.30 -17.91 -19.31
C GLY A 32 -4.81 -16.47 -19.20
N GLY A 33 -4.42 -15.59 -20.13
CA GLY A 33 -4.97 -14.23 -20.24
C GLY A 33 -4.50 -13.27 -19.15
N VAL A 34 -3.42 -13.62 -18.44
CA VAL A 34 -2.73 -12.73 -17.50
C VAL A 34 -1.43 -12.26 -18.17
N PRO A 35 -1.25 -10.94 -18.39
CA PRO A 35 -0.04 -10.41 -19.00
C PRO A 35 1.11 -10.27 -18.00
N ILE A 36 2.33 -10.67 -18.37
CA ILE A 36 3.54 -10.32 -17.60
C ILE A 36 3.94 -8.89 -17.97
N THR A 37 4.03 -8.03 -16.96
CA THR A 37 4.46 -6.63 -17.10
C THR A 37 5.41 -6.20 -15.99
N LEU A 38 6.04 -5.04 -16.16
CA LEU A 38 6.76 -4.32 -15.10
C LEU A 38 5.85 -3.46 -14.23
N GLN A 39 4.53 -3.48 -14.46
CA GLN A 39 3.55 -2.73 -13.68
C GLN A 39 3.66 -3.00 -12.17
N THR A 40 3.79 -4.28 -11.79
CA THR A 40 3.89 -4.69 -10.38
C THR A 40 5.18 -4.22 -9.72
N LEU A 41 6.25 -3.98 -10.49
CA LEU A 41 7.47 -3.36 -9.97
C LEU A 41 7.20 -1.93 -9.48
N GLY A 42 6.44 -1.15 -10.25
CA GLY A 42 6.05 0.21 -9.85
C GLY A 42 5.20 0.23 -8.58
N VAL A 43 4.28 -0.74 -8.44
CA VAL A 43 3.45 -0.91 -7.23
C VAL A 43 4.33 -1.22 -6.01
N MET A 44 5.27 -2.15 -6.16
CA MET A 44 6.21 -2.52 -5.08
C MET A 44 7.09 -1.33 -4.67
N LEU A 45 7.62 -0.58 -5.64
CA LEU A 45 8.40 0.65 -5.41
C LEU A 45 7.58 1.73 -4.71
N ALA A 46 6.32 1.94 -5.10
CA ALA A 46 5.44 2.93 -4.47
C ALA A 46 5.27 2.64 -2.97
N GLY A 47 5.00 1.39 -2.60
CA GLY A 47 4.92 0.97 -1.20
C GLY A 47 6.26 1.15 -0.47
N ALA A 48 7.35 0.62 -1.03
CA ALA A 48 8.66 0.61 -0.38
C ALA A 48 9.31 2.00 -0.25
N ILE A 49 8.98 2.95 -1.11
CA ILE A 49 9.59 4.30 -1.16
C ILE A 49 8.69 5.38 -0.57
N LEU A 50 7.38 5.37 -0.87
CA LEU A 50 6.43 6.38 -0.37
C LEU A 50 5.76 5.99 0.95
N GLY A 51 5.84 4.70 1.32
CA GLY A 51 5.31 4.18 2.58
C GLY A 51 3.83 3.87 2.48
N ALA A 52 3.25 3.39 3.58
CA ALA A 52 1.91 2.80 3.60
C ALA A 52 0.85 3.70 2.93
N ARG A 53 0.72 4.95 3.40
CA ARG A 53 -0.35 5.85 2.97
C ARG A 53 -0.12 6.40 1.56
N ASN A 54 1.03 7.03 1.32
CA ASN A 54 1.29 7.68 0.03
C ASN A 54 1.51 6.65 -1.09
N GLY A 55 2.09 5.49 -0.79
CA GLY A 55 2.23 4.39 -1.75
C GLY A 55 0.87 3.82 -2.16
N ALA A 56 -0.01 3.53 -1.19
CA ALA A 56 -1.37 3.07 -1.49
C ALA A 56 -2.17 4.13 -2.27
N LEU A 57 -2.02 5.43 -1.96
CA LEU A 57 -2.66 6.51 -2.71
C LEU A 57 -2.13 6.60 -4.15
N ALA A 58 -0.82 6.47 -4.37
CA ALA A 58 -0.23 6.47 -5.72
C ALA A 58 -0.79 5.32 -6.57
N VAL A 59 -0.86 4.12 -5.99
CA VAL A 59 -1.46 2.96 -6.67
C VAL A 59 -2.95 3.15 -6.89
N THR A 60 -3.68 3.73 -5.94
CA THR A 60 -5.10 4.04 -6.09
C THR A 60 -5.34 5.02 -7.24
N VAL A 61 -4.55 6.11 -7.33
CA VAL A 61 -4.63 7.07 -8.44
C VAL A 61 -4.38 6.37 -9.76
N TYR A 62 -3.34 5.54 -9.85
CA TYR A 62 -3.04 4.76 -11.03
C TYR A 62 -4.23 3.85 -11.45
N VAL A 63 -4.79 3.10 -10.51
CA VAL A 63 -5.94 2.21 -10.76
C VAL A 63 -7.15 3.02 -11.23
N VAL A 64 -7.50 4.10 -10.52
CA VAL A 64 -8.66 4.95 -10.86
C VAL A 64 -8.51 5.55 -12.26
N LEU A 65 -7.32 6.04 -12.63
CA LEU A 65 -7.06 6.57 -13.97
C LEU A 65 -7.25 5.49 -15.05
N GLY A 66 -6.75 4.28 -14.81
CA GLY A 66 -6.98 3.15 -15.71
C GLY A 66 -8.46 2.80 -15.84
N LEU A 67 -9.21 2.79 -14.72
CA LEU A 67 -10.63 2.46 -14.71
C LEU A 67 -11.53 3.52 -15.36
N ILE A 68 -11.12 4.79 -15.37
CA ILE A 68 -11.81 5.86 -16.09
C ILE A 68 -11.63 5.74 -17.62
N GLY A 69 -10.68 4.92 -18.07
CA GLY A 69 -10.52 4.58 -19.49
C GLY A 69 -9.15 4.87 -20.08
N LEU A 70 -8.18 5.34 -19.29
CA LEU A 70 -6.83 5.55 -19.81
C LEU A 70 -6.18 4.19 -20.12
N PRO A 71 -5.56 4.00 -21.30
CA PRO A 71 -4.94 2.74 -21.72
C PRO A 71 -3.57 2.52 -21.06
N ILE A 72 -3.53 2.64 -19.73
CA ILE A 72 -2.31 2.57 -18.90
C ILE A 72 -2.24 1.27 -18.09
N LEU A 73 -3.27 0.44 -18.14
CA LEU A 73 -3.27 -0.88 -17.53
C LEU A 73 -2.52 -1.88 -18.44
N ALA A 74 -2.16 -3.04 -17.89
CA ALA A 74 -1.49 -4.08 -18.64
C ALA A 74 -2.22 -4.44 -19.94
N GLY A 75 -1.47 -4.70 -21.01
CA GLY A 75 -2.02 -4.96 -22.34
C GLY A 75 -2.56 -3.71 -23.05
N ALA A 76 -2.14 -2.50 -22.64
CA ALA A 76 -2.67 -1.22 -23.12
C ALA A 76 -4.20 -1.11 -22.97
N THR A 77 -4.73 -1.71 -21.89
CA THR A 77 -6.16 -1.74 -21.59
C THR A 77 -6.57 -0.61 -20.63
N GLY A 78 -7.88 -0.36 -20.55
CA GLY A 78 -8.49 0.62 -19.66
C GLY A 78 -10.00 0.40 -19.55
N GLY A 79 -10.63 1.12 -18.63
CA GLY A 79 -12.07 1.11 -18.40
C GLY A 79 -12.53 0.13 -17.32
N LEU A 80 -13.78 0.28 -16.90
CA LEU A 80 -14.40 -0.58 -15.87
C LEU A 80 -14.51 -2.05 -16.28
N GLY A 81 -14.53 -2.33 -17.59
CA GLY A 81 -14.56 -3.69 -18.14
C GLY A 81 -13.37 -4.56 -17.71
N VAL A 82 -12.25 -3.94 -17.33
CA VAL A 82 -11.08 -4.69 -16.83
C VAL A 82 -11.37 -5.37 -15.49
N LEU A 83 -12.26 -4.80 -14.66
CA LEU A 83 -12.61 -5.40 -13.37
C LEU A 83 -13.41 -6.69 -13.56
N VAL A 84 -14.31 -6.76 -14.54
CA VAL A 84 -15.08 -7.99 -14.79
C VAL A 84 -14.23 -9.11 -15.39
N GLY A 85 -13.00 -8.82 -15.79
CA GLY A 85 -12.04 -9.79 -16.33
C GLY A 85 -11.25 -10.57 -15.26
N PRO A 86 -10.50 -11.59 -15.68
CA PRO A 86 -9.72 -12.46 -14.79
C PRO A 86 -8.60 -11.73 -14.05
N THR A 87 -8.11 -10.61 -14.58
CA THR A 87 -7.02 -9.81 -14.02
C THR A 87 -7.50 -8.75 -13.02
N GLY A 88 -8.82 -8.50 -12.92
CA GLY A 88 -9.40 -7.45 -12.09
C GLY A 88 -9.00 -7.55 -10.61
N GLY A 89 -9.01 -8.75 -10.05
CA GLY A 89 -8.63 -8.97 -8.65
C GLY A 89 -7.17 -8.65 -8.34
N PHE A 90 -6.25 -8.87 -9.29
CA PHE A 90 -4.84 -8.51 -9.10
C PHE A 90 -4.67 -7.00 -9.10
N LEU A 91 -5.39 -6.29 -9.97
CA LEU A 91 -5.40 -4.83 -10.03
C LEU A 91 -5.93 -4.22 -8.72
N VAL A 92 -7.04 -4.76 -8.19
CA VAL A 92 -7.57 -4.37 -6.87
C VAL A 92 -6.59 -4.72 -5.76
N GLY A 93 -5.94 -5.89 -5.84
CA GLY A 93 -4.94 -6.38 -4.89
C GLY A 93 -3.68 -5.52 -4.79
N PHE A 94 -3.35 -4.72 -5.81
CA PHE A 94 -2.20 -3.82 -5.76
C PHE A 94 -2.32 -2.76 -4.66
N ILE A 95 -3.52 -2.28 -4.36
CA ILE A 95 -3.76 -1.25 -3.34
C ILE A 95 -3.40 -1.77 -1.93
N PRO A 96 -4.00 -2.86 -1.42
CA PRO A 96 -3.61 -3.44 -0.15
C PRO A 96 -2.18 -3.98 -0.18
N GLY A 97 -1.71 -4.47 -1.32
CA GLY A 97 -0.31 -4.90 -1.49
C GLY A 97 0.67 -3.76 -1.20
N ALA A 98 0.54 -2.63 -1.88
CA ALA A 98 1.40 -1.45 -1.65
C ALA A 98 1.27 -0.89 -0.22
N LEU A 99 0.06 -0.93 0.36
CA LEU A 99 -0.17 -0.55 1.75
C LEU A 99 0.66 -1.42 2.72
N VAL A 100 0.62 -2.75 2.54
CA VAL A 100 1.33 -3.71 3.39
C VAL A 100 2.85 -3.57 3.22
N ILE A 101 3.35 -3.44 1.98
CA ILE A 101 4.77 -3.18 1.73
C ILE A 101 5.21 -1.94 2.51
N GLY A 102 4.52 -0.82 2.30
CA GLY A 102 4.90 0.44 2.92
C GLY A 102 4.80 0.43 4.43
N TRP A 103 3.81 -0.27 5.00
CA TRP A 103 3.66 -0.40 6.46
C TRP A 103 4.78 -1.23 7.09
N LEU A 104 5.17 -2.34 6.45
CA LEU A 104 6.29 -3.15 6.91
C LEU A 104 7.62 -2.41 6.73
N THR A 105 7.85 -1.77 5.58
CA THR A 105 9.04 -0.98 5.29
C THR A 105 9.25 0.14 6.32
N GLN A 106 8.19 0.83 6.73
CA GLN A 106 8.28 1.88 7.77
C GLN A 106 8.78 1.35 9.11
N ARG A 107 8.51 0.08 9.44
CA ARG A 107 8.99 -0.57 10.68
C ARG A 107 10.45 -1.01 10.62
N LEU A 108 11.00 -1.11 9.41
CA LEU A 108 12.41 -1.44 9.20
C LEU A 108 13.30 -0.20 9.29
N LEU A 109 12.74 1.01 9.21
CA LEU A 109 13.49 2.25 9.29
C LEU A 109 13.84 2.64 10.75
N PRO A 110 14.98 3.33 10.98
CA PRO A 110 15.94 3.81 9.97
C PRO A 110 16.91 2.74 9.46
N LYS A 111 16.95 1.56 10.09
CA LYS A 111 17.89 0.47 9.78
C LYS A 111 17.33 -0.45 8.68
N TYR A 112 17.21 0.06 7.45
CA TYR A 112 16.65 -0.68 6.30
C TYR A 112 17.55 -1.87 5.88
N ARG A 113 17.39 -3.01 6.58
CA ARG A 113 18.12 -4.25 6.30
C ARG A 113 17.50 -4.98 5.10
N LEU A 114 18.33 -5.47 4.19
CA LEU A 114 17.86 -6.08 2.94
C LEU A 114 16.97 -7.30 3.15
N LEU A 115 17.34 -8.21 4.05
CA LEU A 115 16.60 -9.46 4.26
C LEU A 115 15.14 -9.23 4.74
N PRO A 116 14.88 -8.45 5.80
CA PRO A 116 13.50 -8.15 6.18
C PRO A 116 12.78 -7.26 5.16
N ALA A 117 13.51 -6.45 4.38
CA ALA A 117 12.91 -5.68 3.29
C ALA A 117 12.44 -6.58 2.13
N LEU A 118 13.17 -7.64 1.79
CA LEU A 118 12.75 -8.68 0.84
C LEU A 118 11.47 -9.35 1.34
N ALA A 119 11.44 -9.77 2.60
CA ALA A 119 10.24 -10.38 3.19
C ALA A 119 9.05 -9.42 3.19
N ALA A 120 9.25 -8.15 3.56
CA ALA A 120 8.21 -7.13 3.55
C ALA A 120 7.64 -6.87 2.15
N THR A 121 8.53 -6.78 1.16
CA THR A 121 8.15 -6.53 -0.23
C THR A 121 7.44 -7.75 -0.85
N ALA A 122 7.92 -8.97 -0.56
CA ALA A 122 7.26 -10.21 -1.00
C ALA A 122 5.89 -10.40 -0.34
N ALA A 123 5.76 -10.08 0.95
CA ALA A 123 4.50 -10.21 1.67
C ALA A 123 3.40 -9.32 1.06
N GLY A 124 3.69 -8.06 0.77
CA GLY A 124 2.69 -7.19 0.16
C GLY A 124 2.58 -7.33 -1.36
N GLY A 125 3.71 -7.47 -2.06
CA GLY A 125 3.75 -7.45 -3.53
C GLY A 125 3.44 -8.78 -4.21
N ILE A 126 3.55 -9.90 -3.49
CA ILE A 126 3.24 -11.24 -4.00
C ILE A 126 2.08 -11.82 -3.21
N LEU A 127 2.27 -12.05 -1.90
CA LEU A 127 1.30 -12.79 -1.09
C LEU A 127 -0.05 -12.07 -1.03
N VAL A 128 -0.08 -10.79 -0.63
CA VAL A 128 -1.34 -10.03 -0.54
C VAL A 128 -2.01 -9.87 -1.91
N VAL A 129 -1.23 -9.61 -2.97
CA VAL A 129 -1.76 -9.47 -4.33
C VAL A 129 -2.42 -10.77 -4.79
N TYR A 130 -1.78 -11.93 -4.59
CA TYR A 130 -2.35 -13.22 -4.96
C TYR A 130 -3.50 -13.66 -4.07
N LEU A 131 -3.49 -13.30 -2.78
CA LEU A 131 -4.62 -13.55 -1.88
C LEU A 131 -5.90 -12.85 -2.33
N VAL A 132 -5.80 -11.73 -3.05
CA VAL A 132 -6.96 -11.03 -3.64
C VAL A 132 -7.21 -11.49 -5.07
N GLY A 133 -6.14 -11.62 -5.87
CA GLY A 133 -6.22 -11.92 -7.30
C GLY A 133 -6.67 -13.33 -7.62
N VAL A 134 -6.17 -14.35 -6.90
CA VAL A 134 -6.50 -15.75 -7.20
C VAL A 134 -7.97 -16.08 -6.92
N PRO A 135 -8.58 -15.69 -5.79
CA PRO A 135 -10.01 -15.91 -5.57
C PRO A 135 -10.88 -15.21 -6.62
N TRP A 136 -10.50 -14.01 -7.05
CA TRP A 136 -11.18 -13.30 -8.14
C TRP A 136 -11.08 -14.06 -9.45
N PHE A 137 -9.87 -14.48 -9.82
CA PHE A 137 -9.61 -15.24 -11.04
C PHE A 137 -10.45 -16.52 -11.07
N LEU A 138 -10.53 -17.26 -9.96
CA LEU A 138 -11.37 -18.46 -9.83
C LEU A 138 -12.85 -18.14 -10.04
N ALA A 139 -13.35 -17.07 -9.41
CA ALA A 139 -14.75 -16.67 -9.53
C ALA A 139 -15.12 -16.27 -10.96
N VAL A 140 -14.22 -15.59 -11.69
CA VAL A 140 -14.47 -15.13 -13.07
C VAL A 140 -14.30 -16.26 -14.09
N THR A 141 -13.31 -17.14 -13.92
CA THR A 141 -12.98 -18.17 -14.92
C THR A 141 -13.68 -19.50 -14.69
N GLY A 142 -14.15 -19.77 -13.47
CA GLY A 142 -14.71 -21.08 -13.08
C GLY A 142 -13.69 -22.23 -13.06
N MET A 143 -12.40 -21.93 -13.23
CA MET A 143 -11.34 -22.93 -13.30
C MET A 143 -11.08 -23.57 -11.91
N PRO A 144 -10.72 -24.86 -11.82
CA PRO A 144 -10.27 -25.44 -10.56
C PRO A 144 -8.97 -24.77 -10.06
N LEU A 145 -8.77 -24.79 -8.74
CA LEU A 145 -7.62 -24.14 -8.08
C LEU A 145 -6.27 -24.52 -8.71
N GLY A 146 -6.06 -25.81 -9.04
CA GLY A 146 -4.83 -26.27 -9.68
C GLY A 146 -4.54 -25.59 -11.03
N GLY A 147 -5.58 -25.38 -11.84
CA GLY A 147 -5.46 -24.67 -13.12
C GLY A 147 -5.16 -23.18 -12.92
N ALA A 148 -5.82 -22.53 -11.97
CA ALA A 148 -5.56 -21.12 -11.65
C ALA A 148 -4.13 -20.90 -11.13
N LEU A 149 -3.62 -21.79 -10.28
CA LEU A 149 -2.22 -21.72 -9.84
C LEU A 149 -1.26 -21.93 -11.00
N GLY A 150 -1.56 -22.88 -11.90
CA GLY A 150 -0.76 -23.15 -13.09
C GLY A 150 -0.67 -21.99 -14.08
N LEU A 151 -1.76 -21.24 -14.26
CA LEU A 151 -1.84 -20.18 -15.28
C LEU A 151 -1.64 -18.77 -14.74
N ALA A 152 -2.12 -18.48 -13.52
CA ALA A 152 -2.15 -17.13 -12.96
C ALA A 152 -1.10 -16.87 -11.87
N VAL A 153 -0.36 -17.90 -11.42
CA VAL A 153 0.61 -17.78 -10.31
C VAL A 153 1.99 -18.30 -10.70
N LEU A 154 2.12 -19.59 -11.01
CA LEU A 154 3.41 -20.24 -11.26
C LEU A 154 4.27 -19.53 -12.32
N PRO A 155 3.74 -19.07 -13.47
CA PRO A 155 4.54 -18.40 -14.50
C PRO A 155 5.08 -17.03 -14.06
N PHE A 156 4.42 -16.39 -13.09
CA PHE A 156 4.72 -15.02 -12.64
C PHE A 156 5.73 -15.00 -11.50
N LEU A 157 5.81 -16.07 -10.70
CA LEU A 157 6.67 -16.15 -9.53
C LEU A 157 8.16 -15.82 -9.81
N PRO A 158 8.81 -16.35 -10.87
CA PRO A 158 10.21 -16.00 -11.15
C PRO A 158 10.39 -14.50 -11.39
N GLY A 159 9.50 -13.90 -12.18
CA GLY A 159 9.51 -12.46 -12.45
C GLY A 159 9.24 -11.63 -11.20
N ASP A 160 8.32 -12.06 -10.34
CA ASP A 160 7.98 -11.36 -9.11
C ASP A 160 9.11 -11.41 -8.08
N VAL A 161 9.84 -12.52 -7.97
CA VAL A 161 11.05 -12.60 -7.13
C VAL A 161 12.11 -11.61 -7.61
N ILE A 162 12.35 -11.52 -8.92
CA ILE A 162 13.28 -10.54 -9.50
C ILE A 162 12.82 -9.11 -9.15
N LYS A 163 11.53 -8.80 -9.33
CA LYS A 163 10.98 -7.48 -9.01
C LYS A 163 11.09 -7.13 -7.53
N VAL A 164 10.90 -8.09 -6.63
CA VAL A 164 11.12 -7.91 -5.19
C VAL A 164 12.57 -7.52 -4.92
N VAL A 165 13.54 -8.24 -5.50
CA VAL A 165 14.96 -7.92 -5.33
C VAL A 165 15.28 -6.53 -5.86
N VAL A 166 14.85 -6.21 -7.09
CA VAL A 166 15.07 -4.89 -7.71
C VAL A 166 14.45 -3.79 -6.84
N THR A 167 13.21 -3.97 -6.38
CA THR A 167 12.53 -3.00 -5.51
C THR A 167 13.33 -2.75 -4.25
N VAL A 168 13.81 -3.80 -3.58
CA VAL A 168 14.53 -3.66 -2.32
C VAL A 168 15.87 -2.94 -2.52
N LEU A 169 16.60 -3.24 -3.59
CA LEU A 169 17.85 -2.58 -3.91
C LEU A 169 17.64 -1.09 -4.20
N VAL A 170 16.64 -0.75 -5.01
CA VAL A 170 16.29 0.64 -5.32
C VAL A 170 15.83 1.39 -4.07
N ALA A 171 14.92 0.80 -3.29
CA ALA A 171 14.44 1.40 -2.04
C ALA A 171 15.57 1.60 -1.03
N ALA A 172 16.50 0.64 -0.90
CA ALA A 172 17.67 0.79 -0.03
C ALA A 172 18.57 1.96 -0.46
N ALA A 173 18.79 2.13 -1.76
CA ALA A 173 19.55 3.26 -2.29
C ALA A 173 18.85 4.59 -1.99
N VAL A 174 17.53 4.67 -2.20
CA VAL A 174 16.72 5.87 -1.91
C VAL A 174 16.75 6.22 -0.43
N HIS A 175 16.53 5.24 0.46
CA HIS A 175 16.54 5.48 1.92
C HIS A 175 17.91 5.88 2.44
N ARG A 176 19.00 5.41 1.80
CA ARG A 176 20.37 5.83 2.11
C ARG A 176 20.67 7.24 1.63
N ALA A 177 20.22 7.61 0.43
CA ALA A 177 20.45 8.94 -0.15
C ALA A 177 19.58 10.03 0.47
N ARG A 178 18.38 9.69 0.95
CA ARG A 178 17.41 10.60 1.57
C ARG A 178 16.90 10.04 2.91
N PRO A 179 17.76 9.92 3.94
CA PRO A 179 17.32 9.49 5.26
C PRO A 179 16.25 10.46 5.78
N GLY A 180 15.09 9.92 6.19
CA GLY A 180 13.92 10.71 6.62
C GLY A 180 12.87 10.98 5.54
N PHE A 181 13.07 10.51 4.30
CA PHE A 181 12.05 10.61 3.23
C PHE A 181 10.71 9.97 3.62
N LEU A 182 10.77 8.87 4.38
CA LEU A 182 9.63 8.13 4.89
C LEU A 182 9.18 8.50 6.31
N ALA A 183 9.66 9.62 6.88
CA ALA A 183 9.36 10.02 8.27
C ALA A 183 7.91 9.66 8.62
N ALA A 184 7.76 8.65 9.48
CA ALA A 184 6.51 7.92 9.66
C ALA A 184 5.42 8.91 10.04
N LYS A 185 4.57 9.30 9.08
CA LYS A 185 3.39 10.12 9.38
C LYS A 185 2.40 9.20 10.09
N PRO A 186 2.15 9.37 11.40
CA PRO A 186 1.24 8.50 12.12
C PRO A 186 -0.12 8.53 11.45
N TRP A 187 -0.77 7.38 11.39
CA TRP A 187 -2.09 7.27 10.77
C TRP A 187 -3.07 8.23 11.49
N PRO A 188 -3.98 8.91 10.77
CA PRO A 188 -4.85 9.94 11.35
C PRO A 188 -5.61 9.50 12.62
N TRP A 189 -6.10 8.26 12.69
CA TRP A 189 -6.75 7.75 13.92
C TRP A 189 -5.76 7.47 15.07
N ALA A 190 -4.50 7.11 14.78
CA ALA A 190 -3.49 6.87 15.81
C ALA A 190 -3.08 8.19 16.48
N ALA A 191 -2.93 9.26 15.70
CA ALA A 191 -2.69 10.60 16.22
C ALA A 191 -3.84 11.11 17.09
N ARG A 192 -5.10 10.80 16.73
CA ARG A 192 -6.28 11.13 17.54
C ARG A 192 -6.33 10.36 18.85
N ARG A 193 -5.97 9.07 18.87
CA ARG A 193 -5.89 8.30 20.13
C ARG A 193 -4.79 8.83 21.03
N ALA A 194 -3.61 9.14 20.50
CA ALA A 194 -2.53 9.75 21.27
C ALA A 194 -2.93 11.12 21.84
N ALA A 195 -3.59 11.96 21.06
CA ALA A 195 -4.11 13.24 21.52
C ALA A 195 -5.25 13.09 22.55
N ALA A 196 -6.13 12.11 22.36
CA ALA A 196 -7.22 11.83 23.30
C ALA A 196 -6.70 11.30 24.64
N VAL A 197 -5.70 10.40 24.62
CA VAL A 197 -5.04 9.88 25.84
C VAL A 197 -4.24 10.97 26.55
N ALA A 198 -3.55 11.85 25.82
CA ALA A 198 -2.84 12.98 26.39
C ALA A 198 -3.76 14.08 26.97
N ALA A 199 -5.04 14.08 26.62
CA ALA A 199 -6.04 15.01 27.17
C ALA A 199 -6.71 14.47 28.46
N VAL A 200 -6.50 13.20 28.83
CA VAL A 200 -7.03 12.58 30.06
C VAL A 200 -6.43 13.14 31.39
N PRO A 201 -5.19 13.68 31.48
CA PRO A 201 -4.63 14.03 32.79
C PRO A 201 -5.14 15.35 33.40
N VAL A 202 -5.92 16.17 32.68
CA VAL A 202 -6.44 17.45 33.23
C VAL A 202 -7.84 17.30 33.83
N ALA A 203 -8.64 16.33 33.36
CA ALA A 203 -9.98 16.10 33.89
C ALA A 203 -9.97 15.42 35.28
N ALA A 204 -8.95 14.60 35.58
CA ALA A 204 -8.83 13.94 36.88
C ALA A 204 -8.39 14.92 38.01
N ALA A 205 -7.59 15.94 37.68
CA ALA A 205 -7.07 16.88 38.68
C ALA A 205 -8.09 17.96 39.12
N THR A 206 -9.22 18.10 38.42
CA THR A 206 -10.27 19.09 38.75
C THR A 206 -11.38 18.53 39.64
N LEU A 207 -11.38 17.22 39.91
CA LEU A 207 -12.35 16.57 40.81
C LEU A 207 -11.87 16.49 42.27
N ASP A 208 -10.57 16.61 42.54
CA ASP A 208 -10.00 16.62 43.91
C ASP A 208 -9.98 18.02 44.57
N ALA A 209 -10.44 19.06 43.87
CA ALA A 209 -10.45 20.45 44.35
C ALA A 209 -11.86 20.97 44.69
N ALA A 210 -12.78 20.09 45.10
CA ALA A 210 -14.05 20.52 45.69
C ALA A 210 -13.80 21.01 47.13
N PRO A 211 -14.15 22.28 47.47
CA PRO A 211 -13.91 22.79 48.82
C PRO A 211 -14.86 22.12 49.83
N ALA A 212 -14.28 21.56 50.88
CA ALA A 212 -14.97 21.24 52.12
C ALA A 212 -15.46 22.55 52.76
N ALA A 213 -16.68 22.97 52.42
CA ALA A 213 -17.32 24.14 53.02
C ALA A 213 -18.83 23.90 53.14
N ALA A 214 -19.23 23.09 54.12
CA ALA A 214 -20.60 23.04 54.63
C ALA A 214 -20.62 22.28 55.96
N ASP A 215 -20.09 22.84 57.05
CA ASP A 215 -20.49 22.41 58.40
C ASP A 215 -20.29 23.47 59.50
N GLU A 216 -20.66 24.72 59.23
CA GLU A 216 -20.84 25.73 60.29
C GLU A 216 -22.09 26.58 60.00
N ALA A 217 -23.28 26.01 60.25
CA ALA A 217 -24.50 26.79 60.47
C ALA A 217 -25.55 25.91 61.17
N GLY A 218 -25.59 25.93 62.49
CA GLY A 218 -26.63 25.23 63.24
C GLY A 218 -26.46 25.25 64.76
N SER A 219 -26.40 26.43 65.37
CA SER A 219 -26.67 26.56 66.80
C SER A 219 -28.16 26.34 67.07
N HIS A 220 -28.50 25.39 67.94
CA HIS A 220 -29.55 25.49 68.96
C HIS A 220 -29.35 24.40 70.01
#